data_AF-A0A9E3WLX6-F1
#
_entry.id   AF-A0A9E3WLX6-F1
#
_cell.length_a   1.000
_cell.length_b   1.000
_cell.length_c   1.000
_cell.angle_alpha   90.00
_cell.angle_beta   90.00
_cell.angle_gamma   90.00
#
_symmetry.space_group_name_H-M   'P 1'
#
loop_
_entity.id
_entity.type
_entity.pdbx_description
1 polymer ?
#
loop_
_entity_poly.entity_id
_entity_poly.type
_entity_poly.pdbx_seq_one_letter_code
_entity_poly.pdbx_strand_id
1 'polypeptide(L)'
;MNVLDRQRGTLIGLAVGDALGAAVEFKSPGTFEPVTGYRTGGPHRLGTGEWTDDTSMALALADSMGRVGWDLDDQARRYCDWWQEGKYSVNGTCFDIGITVSSALSRFIKTGDARSAGDTAERSSGNGSIMRMAPVPIRYAHLLHDDVQELARRAVESSVPTHASPQCLSACRYFAVVLAGLIDGCEREDVLDPNWRPILELQEAEPFHWTIADIASGSFRTKHPPEIQGSGYVVKSLEAALWAFYDAADFEEAVLKSVNLGDDADTTGAVCGQLAGAFWGESQIPDALRTGLARMDMIRKALQALGCQ
;
A
#
# COMPACT_ATOMS: atom_id res chain seq x y z
N MET A 1 13.44 13.25 13.15
CA MET A 1 13.30 11.93 12.51
C MET A 1 14.03 11.98 11.18
N ASN A 2 14.81 10.95 10.83
CA ASN A 2 15.58 10.95 9.57
C ASN A 2 14.84 10.16 8.47
N VAL A 3 15.29 10.32 7.23
CA VAL A 3 14.70 9.65 6.05
C VAL A 3 14.69 8.12 6.21
N LEU A 4 15.74 7.54 6.78
CA LEU A 4 15.83 6.10 6.99
C LEU A 4 14.74 5.57 7.94
N ASP A 5 14.48 6.28 9.04
CA ASP A 5 13.42 5.92 9.99
C ASP A 5 12.04 5.97 9.33
N ARG A 6 11.81 6.96 8.46
CA ARG A 6 10.57 7.10 7.67
C ARG A 6 10.43 5.99 6.62
N GLN A 7 11.48 5.68 5.86
CA GLN A 7 11.49 4.58 4.89
C GLN A 7 11.18 3.23 5.56
N ARG A 8 11.79 2.97 6.72
CA ARG A 8 11.56 1.75 7.50
C ARG A 8 10.13 1.73 8.05
N GLY A 9 9.68 2.86 8.56
CA GLY A 9 8.30 3.07 8.98
C GLY A 9 7.30 2.77 7.89
N THR A 10 7.52 3.21 6.64
CA THR A 10 6.58 2.97 5.52
C THR A 10 6.31 1.49 5.27
N LEU A 11 7.36 0.64 5.18
CA LEU A 11 7.16 -0.78 4.91
C LEU A 11 6.74 -1.58 6.15
N ILE A 12 7.22 -1.22 7.34
CA ILE A 12 6.76 -1.85 8.59
C ILE A 12 5.30 -1.49 8.85
N GLY A 13 4.94 -0.22 8.65
CA GLY A 13 3.60 0.31 8.85
C GLY A 13 2.58 -0.35 7.94
N LEU A 14 2.93 -0.59 6.66
CA LEU A 14 2.15 -1.42 5.74
C LEU A 14 1.78 -2.76 6.39
N ALA A 15 2.78 -3.51 6.85
CA ALA A 15 2.59 -4.84 7.42
C ALA A 15 1.85 -4.83 8.77
N VAL A 16 2.03 -3.78 9.58
CA VAL A 16 1.26 -3.56 10.81
C VAL A 16 -0.22 -3.34 10.48
N GLY A 17 -0.51 -2.48 9.52
CA GLY A 17 -1.89 -2.17 9.11
C GLY A 17 -2.62 -3.38 8.54
N ASP A 18 -1.96 -4.10 7.64
CA ASP A 18 -2.38 -5.40 7.09
C ASP A 18 -2.76 -6.38 8.23
N ALA A 19 -1.79 -6.70 9.11
CA ALA A 19 -1.99 -7.66 10.18
C ALA A 19 -3.06 -7.25 11.22
N LEU A 20 -3.28 -5.94 11.42
CA LEU A 20 -4.37 -5.45 12.29
C LEU A 20 -5.75 -5.63 11.65
N GLY A 21 -5.86 -5.41 10.34
CA GLY A 21 -7.12 -5.49 9.60
C GLY A 21 -7.57 -6.91 9.27
N ALA A 22 -6.62 -7.83 9.07
CA ALA A 22 -6.91 -9.19 8.59
C ALA A 22 -7.93 -9.97 9.45
N ALA A 23 -7.95 -9.75 10.77
CA ALA A 23 -8.88 -10.44 11.67
C ALA A 23 -10.35 -9.97 11.56
N VAL A 24 -10.57 -8.79 10.99
CA VAL A 24 -11.89 -8.16 10.83
C VAL A 24 -12.28 -7.96 9.37
N GLU A 25 -11.47 -8.47 8.44
CA GLU A 25 -11.77 -8.53 7.02
C GLU A 25 -13.14 -9.18 6.75
N PHE A 26 -13.87 -8.63 5.79
CA PHE A 26 -15.23 -8.93 5.38
C PHE A 26 -16.32 -8.75 6.44
N LYS A 27 -16.01 -8.10 7.57
CA LYS A 27 -17.03 -7.74 8.58
C LYS A 27 -17.48 -6.30 8.37
N SER A 28 -18.79 -6.10 8.29
CA SER A 28 -19.33 -4.75 8.16
C SER A 28 -19.01 -3.88 9.39
N PRO A 29 -18.76 -2.57 9.21
CA PRO A 29 -18.46 -1.66 10.31
C PRO A 29 -19.51 -1.74 11.44
N GLY A 30 -19.04 -1.81 12.68
CA GLY A 30 -19.89 -1.92 13.88
C GLY A 30 -20.42 -3.33 14.19
N THR A 31 -20.08 -4.35 13.40
CA THR A 31 -20.51 -5.75 13.65
C THR A 31 -19.47 -6.60 14.40
N PHE A 32 -18.35 -6.00 14.80
CA PHE A 32 -17.25 -6.67 15.49
C PHE A 32 -16.74 -5.81 16.65
N GLU A 33 -16.16 -6.46 17.66
CA GLU A 33 -15.46 -5.77 18.75
C GLU A 33 -14.32 -4.91 18.18
N PRO A 34 -14.22 -3.62 18.52
CA PRO A 34 -13.21 -2.73 17.96
C PRO A 34 -11.80 -3.33 17.99
N VAL A 35 -11.04 -3.14 16.91
CA VAL A 35 -9.62 -3.49 16.86
C VAL A 35 -8.88 -2.50 17.75
N THR A 36 -8.14 -3.03 18.72
CA THR A 36 -7.24 -2.26 19.60
C THR A 36 -5.82 -2.83 19.62
N GLY A 37 -5.52 -3.76 18.70
CA GLY A 37 -4.29 -4.53 18.65
C GLY A 37 -4.47 -5.84 17.88
N TYR A 38 -3.39 -6.60 17.72
CA TYR A 38 -3.44 -7.86 17.00
C TYR A 38 -4.30 -8.91 17.70
N ARG A 39 -5.01 -9.70 16.90
CA ARG A 39 -5.79 -10.85 17.38
C ARG A 39 -5.84 -11.93 16.31
N THR A 40 -6.02 -13.16 16.76
CA THR A 40 -6.23 -14.31 15.87
C THR A 40 -7.59 -14.24 15.20
N GLY A 41 -7.73 -14.79 14.00
CA GLY A 41 -9.03 -14.97 13.35
C GLY A 41 -9.03 -14.57 11.88
N GLY A 42 -10.08 -13.85 11.48
CA GLY A 42 -10.30 -13.52 10.07
C GLY A 42 -10.75 -14.72 9.22
N PRO A 43 -11.01 -14.49 7.94
CA PRO A 43 -11.43 -15.54 6.99
C PRO A 43 -10.38 -16.66 6.85
N HIS A 44 -9.10 -16.34 7.02
CA HIS A 44 -7.98 -17.27 6.84
C HIS A 44 -7.47 -17.92 8.13
N ARG A 45 -8.09 -17.61 9.28
CA ARG A 45 -7.70 -18.13 10.61
C ARG A 45 -6.23 -17.84 10.96
N LEU A 46 -5.82 -16.61 10.72
CA LEU A 46 -4.46 -16.14 10.97
C LEU A 46 -4.12 -16.10 12.46
N GLY A 47 -2.84 -16.33 12.76
CA GLY A 47 -2.23 -16.10 14.06
C GLY A 47 -2.09 -14.60 14.36
N THR A 48 -1.78 -14.28 15.62
CA THR A 48 -1.57 -12.89 16.05
C THR A 48 -0.39 -12.27 15.29
N GLY A 49 -0.64 -11.12 14.66
CA GLY A 49 0.39 -10.36 13.94
C GLY A 49 0.76 -10.93 12.57
N GLU A 50 0.07 -11.98 12.11
CA GLU A 50 0.22 -12.48 10.74
C GLU A 50 -0.51 -11.55 9.75
N TRP A 51 0.11 -11.37 8.59
CA TRP A 51 -0.29 -10.46 7.50
C TRP A 51 -0.65 -11.24 6.22
N THR A 52 -1.29 -10.59 5.24
CA THR A 52 -1.96 -11.18 4.08
C THR A 52 -1.16 -11.03 2.78
N ASP A 53 -1.85 -10.97 1.63
CA ASP A 53 -1.26 -10.78 0.33
C ASP A 53 -0.66 -9.38 0.14
N ASP A 54 -1.16 -8.37 0.84
CA ASP A 54 -0.64 -7.00 0.84
C ASP A 54 0.86 -6.96 1.11
N THR A 55 1.24 -7.47 2.28
CA THR A 55 2.65 -7.55 2.69
C THR A 55 3.40 -8.53 1.80
N SER A 56 2.80 -9.69 1.46
CA SER A 56 3.44 -10.69 0.59
C SER A 56 3.89 -10.08 -0.75
N MET A 57 3.00 -9.32 -1.40
CA MET A 57 3.28 -8.68 -2.69
C MET A 57 4.25 -7.50 -2.53
N ALA A 58 4.20 -6.75 -1.42
CA ALA A 58 5.19 -5.70 -1.14
C ALA A 58 6.61 -6.28 -0.98
N LEU A 59 6.75 -7.41 -0.28
CA LEU A 59 8.03 -8.11 -0.12
C LEU A 59 8.55 -8.66 -1.45
N ALA A 60 7.68 -9.22 -2.29
CA ALA A 60 8.02 -9.69 -3.63
C ALA A 60 8.53 -8.53 -4.53
N LEU A 61 7.86 -7.38 -4.48
CA LEU A 61 8.26 -6.18 -5.21
C LEU A 61 9.63 -5.67 -4.73
N ALA A 62 9.83 -5.57 -3.41
CA ALA A 62 11.10 -5.15 -2.82
C ALA A 62 12.27 -6.08 -3.19
N ASP A 63 12.07 -7.40 -3.15
CA ASP A 63 13.13 -8.36 -3.50
C ASP A 63 13.46 -8.33 -5.00
N SER A 64 12.48 -8.02 -5.88
CA SER A 64 12.75 -7.75 -7.30
C SER A 64 13.64 -6.52 -7.46
N MET A 65 13.17 -5.39 -6.93
CA MET A 65 13.84 -4.10 -7.06
C MET A 65 15.27 -4.12 -6.53
N GLY A 66 15.50 -4.81 -5.40
CA GLY A 66 16.82 -4.90 -4.79
C GLY A 66 17.78 -5.87 -5.47
N ARG A 67 17.28 -6.93 -6.13
CA ARG A 67 18.14 -7.94 -6.77
C ARG A 67 18.41 -7.70 -8.24
N VAL A 68 17.40 -7.28 -8.99
CA VAL A 68 17.48 -7.13 -10.45
C VAL A 68 17.28 -5.69 -10.94
N GLY A 69 16.92 -4.77 -10.04
CA GLY A 69 16.53 -3.42 -10.41
C GLY A 69 15.09 -3.37 -10.92
N TRP A 70 14.82 -2.54 -11.91
CA TRP A 70 13.44 -2.31 -12.37
C TRP A 70 13.09 -3.19 -13.58
N ASP A 71 12.53 -4.37 -13.29
CA ASP A 71 12.09 -5.36 -14.28
C ASP A 71 10.66 -5.83 -13.94
N LEU A 72 9.70 -5.51 -14.80
CA LEU A 72 8.29 -5.83 -14.58
C LEU A 72 8.00 -7.33 -14.71
N ASP A 73 8.72 -8.04 -15.58
CA ASP A 73 8.55 -9.48 -15.74
C ASP A 73 9.13 -10.21 -14.52
N ASP A 74 10.21 -9.69 -13.91
CA ASP A 74 10.74 -10.24 -12.67
C ASP A 74 9.80 -9.99 -11.48
N GLN A 75 9.20 -8.81 -11.40
CA GLN A 75 8.17 -8.51 -10.41
C GLN A 75 6.99 -9.49 -10.54
N ALA A 76 6.48 -9.70 -11.76
CA ALA A 76 5.41 -10.66 -12.03
C ALA A 76 5.82 -12.11 -11.72
N ARG A 77 7.05 -12.53 -12.06
CA ARG A 77 7.59 -13.85 -11.69
C ARG A 77 7.57 -14.06 -10.18
N ARG A 78 7.94 -13.06 -9.37
CA ARG A 78 7.93 -13.18 -7.91
C ARG A 78 6.53 -13.21 -7.31
N TYR A 79 5.59 -12.51 -7.91
CA TYR A 79 4.18 -12.67 -7.57
C TYR A 79 3.70 -14.10 -7.90
N CYS A 80 4.17 -14.70 -9.00
CA CYS A 80 3.93 -16.12 -9.30
C CYS A 80 4.60 -17.05 -8.28
N ASP A 81 5.84 -16.81 -7.88
CA ASP A 81 6.52 -17.59 -6.83
C ASP A 81 5.74 -17.52 -5.50
N TRP A 82 5.22 -16.35 -5.13
CA TRP A 82 4.31 -16.23 -4.00
C TRP A 82 3.06 -17.07 -4.21
N TRP A 83 2.37 -16.90 -5.34
CA TRP A 83 1.11 -17.55 -5.62
C TRP A 83 1.21 -19.09 -5.67
N GLN A 84 2.27 -19.62 -6.27
CA GLN A 84 2.43 -21.06 -6.52
C GLN A 84 3.19 -21.78 -5.40
N GLU A 85 4.13 -21.10 -4.73
CA GLU A 85 5.08 -21.73 -3.80
C GLU A 85 5.05 -21.12 -2.38
N GLY A 86 4.33 -20.02 -2.16
CA GLY A 86 4.27 -19.37 -0.85
C GLY A 86 5.55 -18.64 -0.42
N LYS A 87 6.49 -18.38 -1.35
CA LYS A 87 7.85 -17.87 -1.08
C LYS A 87 7.94 -16.57 -0.26
N TYR A 88 6.89 -15.75 -0.30
CA TYR A 88 6.79 -14.48 0.43
C TYR A 88 5.66 -14.46 1.45
N SER A 89 5.04 -15.60 1.73
CA SER A 89 3.95 -15.71 2.69
C SER A 89 4.45 -15.76 4.13
N VAL A 90 3.68 -15.14 5.03
CA VAL A 90 3.93 -15.19 6.47
C VAL A 90 3.98 -16.62 7.01
N ASN A 91 3.13 -17.51 6.47
CA ASN A 91 2.93 -18.89 6.93
C ASN A 91 3.35 -19.95 5.88
N GLY A 92 4.01 -19.53 4.80
CA GLY A 92 4.56 -20.42 3.77
C GLY A 92 3.56 -20.92 2.73
N THR A 93 2.33 -20.39 2.70
CA THR A 93 1.33 -20.71 1.66
C THR A 93 0.68 -19.45 1.11
N CYS A 94 0.31 -19.42 -0.18
CA CYS A 94 -0.50 -18.34 -0.72
C CYS A 94 -1.95 -18.49 -0.23
N PHE A 95 -2.48 -17.41 0.32
CA PHE A 95 -3.90 -17.20 0.63
C PHE A 95 -4.25 -15.76 0.24
N ASP A 96 -5.53 -15.41 0.32
CA ASP A 96 -6.07 -14.07 0.04
C ASP A 96 -5.87 -13.46 -1.35
N ILE A 97 -5.29 -14.20 -2.30
CA ILE A 97 -5.04 -13.65 -3.63
C ILE A 97 -6.32 -13.15 -4.32
N GLY A 98 -6.37 -11.84 -4.59
CA GLY A 98 -7.47 -11.22 -5.31
C GLY A 98 -7.68 -11.79 -6.73
N ILE A 99 -8.93 -11.74 -7.21
CA ILE A 99 -9.31 -12.24 -8.55
C ILE A 99 -8.56 -11.50 -9.66
N THR A 100 -8.39 -10.18 -9.53
CA THR A 100 -7.64 -9.37 -10.50
C THR A 100 -6.17 -9.80 -10.59
N VAL A 101 -5.54 -10.05 -9.43
CA VAL A 101 -4.14 -10.50 -9.35
C VAL A 101 -4.00 -11.88 -9.97
N SER A 102 -4.75 -12.87 -9.51
CA SER A 102 -4.68 -14.25 -10.03
C SER A 102 -4.96 -14.33 -11.54
N SER A 103 -5.91 -13.53 -12.05
CA SER A 103 -6.19 -13.43 -13.48
C SER A 103 -5.01 -12.85 -14.27
N ALA A 104 -4.39 -11.79 -13.76
CA ALA A 104 -3.24 -11.18 -14.40
C ALA A 104 -2.01 -12.09 -14.38
N LEU A 105 -1.71 -12.73 -13.25
CA LEU A 105 -0.61 -13.69 -13.15
C LEU A 105 -0.85 -14.90 -14.06
N SER A 106 -2.09 -15.37 -14.21
CA SER A 106 -2.45 -16.41 -15.18
C SER A 106 -2.15 -16.00 -16.62
N ARG A 107 -2.38 -14.72 -16.97
CA ARG A 107 -2.01 -14.19 -18.30
C ARG A 107 -0.50 -14.08 -18.45
N PHE A 108 0.19 -13.60 -17.42
CA PHE A 108 1.65 -13.52 -17.42
C PHE A 108 2.30 -14.90 -17.61
N ILE A 109 1.87 -15.93 -16.88
CA ILE A 109 2.39 -17.30 -17.03
C ILE A 109 2.27 -17.81 -18.48
N LYS A 110 1.20 -17.43 -19.19
CA LYS A 110 0.96 -17.85 -20.58
C LYS A 110 1.78 -17.06 -21.60
N THR A 111 2.05 -15.79 -21.34
CA THR A 111 2.59 -14.84 -22.32
C THR A 111 4.06 -14.48 -22.08
N GLY A 112 4.50 -14.53 -20.83
CA GLY A 112 5.80 -14.03 -20.38
C GLY A 112 5.92 -12.50 -20.38
N ASP A 113 4.82 -11.76 -20.60
CA ASP A 113 4.82 -10.29 -20.73
C ASP A 113 3.98 -9.65 -19.63
N ALA A 114 4.64 -9.06 -18.63
CA ALA A 114 3.97 -8.40 -17.53
C ALA A 114 3.29 -7.09 -17.95
N ARG A 115 3.76 -6.43 -19.02
CA ARG A 115 3.21 -5.13 -19.46
C ARG A 115 1.79 -5.26 -20.02
N SER A 116 1.43 -6.43 -20.55
CA SER A 116 0.08 -6.72 -21.05
C SER A 116 -0.77 -7.60 -20.11
N ALA A 117 -0.22 -7.98 -18.95
CA ALA A 117 -0.88 -8.91 -18.03
C ALA A 117 -2.00 -8.29 -17.19
N GLY A 118 -1.93 -7.00 -16.85
CA GLY A 118 -2.98 -6.29 -16.09
C GLY A 118 -4.24 -6.01 -16.89
N ASP A 119 -5.41 -6.05 -16.25
CA ASP A 119 -6.67 -5.67 -16.91
C ASP A 119 -6.84 -4.14 -16.88
N THR A 120 -7.22 -3.56 -18.03
CA THR A 120 -7.45 -2.12 -18.19
C THR A 120 -8.89 -1.71 -17.90
N ALA A 121 -9.80 -2.68 -17.71
CA ALA A 121 -11.19 -2.40 -17.47
C ALA A 121 -11.46 -1.83 -16.07
N GLU A 122 -12.42 -0.91 -15.98
CA GLU A 122 -12.85 -0.27 -14.73
C GLU A 122 -13.27 -1.28 -13.64
N ARG A 123 -13.95 -2.38 -14.03
CA ARG A 123 -14.36 -3.46 -13.10
C ARG A 123 -13.17 -4.14 -12.39
N SER A 124 -11.96 -3.97 -12.92
CA SER A 124 -10.73 -4.57 -12.41
C SER A 124 -9.91 -3.56 -11.60
N SER A 125 -10.54 -2.48 -11.13
CA SER A 125 -9.91 -1.41 -10.33
C SER A 125 -9.78 -1.76 -8.84
N GLY A 126 -9.25 -2.95 -8.56
CA GLY A 126 -8.93 -3.39 -7.21
C GLY A 126 -7.81 -2.55 -6.57
N ASN A 127 -7.80 -2.50 -5.25
CA ASN A 127 -6.77 -1.82 -4.43
C ASN A 127 -5.41 -2.54 -4.37
N GLY A 128 -5.29 -3.73 -4.97
CA GLY A 128 -4.08 -4.54 -4.87
C GLY A 128 -2.79 -3.90 -5.38
N SER A 129 -2.89 -2.84 -6.18
CA SER A 129 -1.73 -2.05 -6.64
C SER A 129 -1.21 -1.04 -5.59
N ILE A 130 -2.09 -0.44 -4.79
CA ILE A 130 -1.69 0.54 -3.75
C ILE A 130 -1.35 -0.13 -2.42
N MET A 131 -1.89 -1.31 -2.14
CA MET A 131 -1.57 -2.07 -0.92
C MET A 131 -0.07 -2.40 -0.81
N ARG A 132 0.59 -2.60 -1.96
CA ARG A 132 2.01 -2.99 -2.06
C ARG A 132 2.96 -1.85 -2.45
N MET A 133 2.53 -0.59 -2.35
CA MET A 133 3.24 0.53 -2.98
C MET A 133 4.58 0.88 -2.31
N ALA A 134 4.70 0.70 -1.00
CA ALA A 134 5.83 1.13 -0.16
C ALA A 134 7.25 0.98 -0.77
N PRO A 135 7.62 -0.15 -1.42
CA PRO A 135 8.95 -0.31 -2.00
C PRO A 135 9.33 0.77 -3.03
N VAL A 136 8.38 1.29 -3.80
CA VAL A 136 8.62 2.28 -4.85
C VAL A 136 9.08 3.63 -4.28
N PRO A 137 8.30 4.34 -3.44
CA PRO A 137 8.75 5.60 -2.87
C PRO A 137 9.94 5.42 -1.92
N ILE A 138 10.11 4.27 -1.25
CA ILE A 138 11.34 4.01 -0.47
C ILE A 138 12.59 4.11 -1.36
N ARG A 139 12.55 3.46 -2.54
CA ARG A 139 13.68 3.43 -3.47
C ARG A 139 13.89 4.75 -4.20
N TYR A 140 12.80 5.44 -4.53
CA TYR A 140 12.80 6.55 -5.49
C TYR A 140 12.42 7.91 -4.89
N ALA A 141 12.27 8.06 -3.57
CA ALA A 141 11.95 9.35 -2.94
C ALA A 141 12.97 10.46 -3.25
N HIS A 142 14.23 10.12 -3.51
CA HIS A 142 15.25 11.08 -3.93
C HIS A 142 14.92 11.80 -5.25
N LEU A 143 14.00 11.27 -6.06
CA LEU A 143 13.53 11.90 -7.30
C LEU A 143 12.41 12.93 -7.05
N LEU A 144 11.88 13.07 -5.84
CA LEU A 144 10.74 13.93 -5.55
C LEU A 144 10.92 15.37 -6.05
N HIS A 145 12.11 15.94 -5.84
CA HIS A 145 12.41 17.34 -6.19
C HIS A 145 13.04 17.49 -7.58
N ASP A 146 13.73 16.45 -8.06
CA ASP A 146 14.51 16.51 -9.29
C ASP A 146 13.75 15.97 -10.52
N ASP A 147 12.96 14.90 -10.34
CA ASP A 147 12.23 14.22 -11.41
C ASP A 147 11.00 13.48 -10.86
N VAL A 148 10.01 14.25 -10.38
CA VAL A 148 8.75 13.70 -9.84
C VAL A 148 8.01 12.84 -10.88
N GLN A 149 8.20 13.14 -12.18
CA GLN A 149 7.58 12.39 -13.28
C GLN A 149 8.14 10.98 -13.37
N GLU A 150 9.46 10.80 -13.19
CA GLU A 150 10.07 9.49 -13.14
C GLU A 150 9.61 8.67 -11.92
N LEU A 151 9.52 9.29 -10.73
CA LEU A 151 8.94 8.63 -9.54
C LEU A 151 7.50 8.16 -9.81
N ALA A 152 6.67 9.04 -10.36
CA ALA A 152 5.31 8.75 -10.77
C ALA A 152 5.23 7.61 -11.80
N ARG A 153 6.14 7.62 -12.79
CA ARG A 153 6.23 6.58 -13.83
C ARG A 153 6.57 5.22 -13.22
N ARG A 154 7.49 5.15 -12.24
CA ARG A 154 7.79 3.90 -11.52
C ARG A 154 6.56 3.39 -10.75
N ALA A 155 5.82 4.27 -10.09
CA ALA A 155 4.60 3.88 -9.39
C ALA A 155 3.55 3.29 -10.35
N VAL A 156 3.30 3.96 -11.48
CA VAL A 156 2.40 3.47 -12.55
C VAL A 156 2.87 2.11 -13.08
N GLU A 157 4.15 2.00 -13.43
CA GLU A 157 4.71 0.75 -13.97
C GLU A 157 4.60 -0.42 -12.99
N SER A 158 4.75 -0.22 -11.68
CA SER A 158 4.58 -1.30 -10.70
C SER A 158 3.14 -1.81 -10.55
N SER A 159 2.16 -1.01 -10.97
CA SER A 159 0.74 -1.40 -10.98
C SER A 159 0.45 -2.34 -12.16
N VAL A 160 0.99 -2.02 -13.34
CA VAL A 160 0.68 -2.64 -14.65
C VAL A 160 0.70 -4.17 -14.65
N PRO A 161 1.65 -4.88 -14.00
CA PRO A 161 1.68 -6.34 -14.00
C PRO A 161 0.39 -7.01 -13.51
N THR A 162 -0.42 -6.31 -12.71
CA THR A 162 -1.67 -6.86 -12.17
C THR A 162 -2.89 -5.96 -12.39
N HIS A 163 -2.72 -4.64 -12.27
CA HIS A 163 -3.80 -3.66 -12.36
C HIS A 163 -3.41 -2.55 -13.34
N ALA A 164 -4.12 -2.46 -14.46
CA ALA A 164 -3.83 -1.51 -15.53
C ALA A 164 -5.02 -0.57 -15.81
N SER A 165 -6.03 -0.52 -14.92
CA SER A 165 -7.15 0.40 -15.08
C SER A 165 -6.71 1.85 -14.81
N PRO A 166 -7.31 2.85 -15.49
CA PRO A 166 -6.98 4.26 -15.27
C PRO A 166 -7.05 4.70 -13.80
N GLN A 167 -8.00 4.16 -13.03
CA GLN A 167 -8.17 4.40 -11.60
C GLN A 167 -6.95 3.92 -10.80
N CYS A 168 -6.49 2.68 -11.02
CA CYS A 168 -5.33 2.12 -10.32
C CYS A 168 -4.06 2.87 -10.69
N LEU A 169 -3.83 3.12 -11.98
CA LEU A 169 -2.63 3.84 -12.43
C LEU A 169 -2.58 5.25 -11.84
N SER A 170 -3.70 5.97 -11.87
CA SER A 170 -3.81 7.31 -11.29
C SER A 170 -3.64 7.30 -9.76
N ALA A 171 -4.19 6.29 -9.07
CA ALA A 171 -4.06 6.14 -7.62
C ALA A 171 -2.61 5.89 -7.21
N CYS A 172 -1.92 4.96 -7.88
CA CYS A 172 -0.50 4.69 -7.64
C CYS A 172 0.35 5.94 -7.84
N ARG A 173 0.05 6.72 -8.89
CA ARG A 173 0.77 7.94 -9.23
C ARG A 173 0.66 9.00 -8.14
N TYR A 174 -0.56 9.29 -7.68
CA TYR A 174 -0.80 10.22 -6.57
C TYR A 174 -0.19 9.70 -5.26
N PHE A 175 -0.48 8.45 -4.91
CA PHE A 175 -0.11 7.87 -3.62
C PHE A 175 1.41 7.76 -3.44
N ALA A 176 2.15 7.37 -4.47
CA ALA A 176 3.61 7.27 -4.40
C ALA A 176 4.28 8.63 -4.18
N VAL A 177 3.77 9.71 -4.77
CA VAL A 177 4.31 11.07 -4.57
C VAL A 177 4.01 11.59 -3.16
N VAL A 178 2.80 11.34 -2.64
CA VAL A 178 2.48 11.63 -1.23
C VAL A 178 3.42 10.88 -0.29
N LEU A 179 3.61 9.58 -0.49
CA LEU A 179 4.53 8.78 0.32
C LEU A 179 5.98 9.26 0.22
N ALA A 180 6.44 9.63 -0.98
CA ALA A 180 7.79 10.17 -1.16
C ALA A 180 7.98 11.50 -0.43
N GLY A 181 6.99 12.40 -0.46
CA GLY A 181 7.00 13.64 0.33
C GLY A 181 7.10 13.38 1.83
N LEU A 182 6.29 12.44 2.33
CA LEU A 182 6.34 12.06 3.75
C LEU A 182 7.70 11.45 4.13
N ILE A 183 8.28 10.61 3.27
CA ILE A 183 9.61 10.01 3.47
C ILE A 183 10.73 11.07 3.46
N ASP A 184 10.64 12.04 2.55
CA ASP A 184 11.56 13.18 2.45
C ASP A 184 11.46 14.12 3.67
N GLY A 185 10.35 14.03 4.41
CA GLY A 185 10.11 14.77 5.63
C GLY A 185 9.30 16.05 5.42
N CYS A 186 8.58 16.17 4.30
CA CYS A 186 7.56 17.21 4.13
C CYS A 186 6.46 17.05 5.19
N GLU A 187 5.84 18.17 5.56
CA GLU A 187 4.74 18.17 6.52
C GLU A 187 3.49 17.51 5.92
N ARG A 188 2.66 16.92 6.78
CA ARG A 188 1.42 16.25 6.37
C ARG A 188 0.48 17.20 5.64
N GLU A 189 0.40 18.45 6.10
CA GLU A 189 -0.44 19.49 5.53
C GLU A 189 -0.02 19.83 4.10
N ASP A 190 1.29 19.85 3.83
CA ASP A 190 1.85 20.15 2.51
C ASP A 190 1.54 19.01 1.54
N VAL A 191 1.90 17.76 1.86
CA VAL A 191 1.74 16.65 0.91
C VAL A 191 0.27 16.33 0.58
N LEU A 192 -0.65 16.77 1.45
CA LEU A 192 -2.09 16.62 1.27
C LEU A 192 -2.75 17.87 0.67
N ASP A 193 -2.03 18.98 0.46
CA ASP A 193 -2.57 20.19 -0.15
C ASP A 193 -2.75 19.96 -1.67
N PRO A 194 -3.94 20.27 -2.25
CA PRO A 194 -4.15 20.16 -3.70
C PRO A 194 -3.22 21.05 -4.54
N ASN A 195 -2.63 22.09 -3.94
CA ASN A 195 -1.70 23.02 -4.58
C ASN A 195 -0.23 22.68 -4.28
N TRP A 196 0.05 21.53 -3.65
CA TRP A 196 1.41 21.09 -3.45
C TRP A 196 2.12 20.92 -4.79
N ARG A 197 3.30 21.55 -4.94
CA ARG A 197 3.98 21.69 -6.22
C ARG A 197 4.18 20.35 -6.96
N PRO A 198 4.66 19.26 -6.34
CA PRO A 198 4.76 17.95 -6.99
C PRO A 198 3.43 17.45 -7.57
N ILE A 199 2.31 17.68 -6.89
CA ILE A 199 0.97 17.30 -7.36
C ILE A 199 0.53 18.14 -8.56
N LEU A 200 0.80 19.45 -8.54
CA LEU A 200 0.52 20.34 -9.67
C LEU A 200 1.33 19.94 -10.90
N GLU A 201 2.64 19.65 -10.73
CA GLU A 201 3.51 19.20 -11.82
C GLU A 201 3.02 17.87 -12.43
N LEU A 202 2.52 16.95 -11.60
CA LEU A 202 1.87 15.75 -12.09
C LEU A 202 0.62 16.10 -12.92
N GLN A 203 -0.31 16.90 -12.39
CA GLN A 203 -1.56 17.22 -13.09
C GLN A 203 -1.34 17.96 -14.41
N GLU A 204 -0.33 18.82 -14.49
CA GLU A 204 0.03 19.53 -15.72
C GLU A 204 0.53 18.56 -16.81
N ALA A 205 1.33 17.56 -16.43
CA ALA A 205 1.85 16.56 -17.36
C ALA A 205 0.76 15.59 -17.84
N GLU A 206 -0.09 15.12 -16.94
CA GLU A 206 -1.22 14.23 -17.25
C GLU A 206 -2.28 14.35 -16.14
N PRO A 207 -3.53 14.77 -16.45
CA PRO A 207 -4.58 14.85 -15.45
C PRO A 207 -4.84 13.52 -14.75
N PHE A 208 -5.10 13.56 -13.44
CA PHE A 208 -5.56 12.37 -12.72
C PHE A 208 -6.91 11.89 -13.25
N HIS A 209 -7.18 10.59 -13.12
CA HIS A 209 -8.53 10.08 -13.27
C HIS A 209 -9.45 10.84 -12.31
N TRP A 210 -10.65 11.24 -12.76
CA TRP A 210 -11.52 12.18 -12.02
C TRP A 210 -11.85 11.74 -10.60
N THR A 211 -11.95 10.44 -10.35
CA THR A 211 -12.16 9.88 -8.99
C THR A 211 -10.96 10.10 -8.07
N ILE A 212 -9.75 10.06 -8.60
CA ILE A 212 -8.51 10.36 -7.85
C ILE A 212 -8.31 11.86 -7.73
N ALA A 213 -8.75 12.64 -8.73
CA ALA A 213 -8.76 14.10 -8.63
C ALA A 213 -9.66 14.61 -7.49
N ASP A 214 -10.83 13.98 -7.25
CA ASP A 214 -11.70 14.28 -6.10
C ASP A 214 -10.96 14.07 -4.77
N ILE A 215 -10.24 12.94 -4.65
CA ILE A 215 -9.41 12.62 -3.47
C ILE A 215 -8.28 13.63 -3.30
N ALA A 216 -7.51 13.89 -4.37
CA ALA A 216 -6.41 14.85 -4.36
C ALA A 216 -6.88 16.28 -4.03
N SER A 217 -8.15 16.60 -4.31
CA SER A 217 -8.80 17.87 -3.95
C SER A 217 -9.28 17.93 -2.49
N GLY A 218 -9.10 16.84 -1.73
CA GLY A 218 -9.37 16.80 -0.29
C GLY A 218 -10.75 16.22 0.09
N SER A 219 -11.38 15.39 -0.74
CA SER A 219 -12.67 14.75 -0.41
C SER A 219 -12.66 14.03 0.94
N PHE A 220 -11.53 13.41 1.31
CA PHE A 220 -11.30 12.73 2.57
C PHE A 220 -11.33 13.66 3.81
N ARG A 221 -11.25 14.98 3.62
CA ARG A 221 -11.29 15.97 4.72
C ARG A 221 -12.72 16.30 5.14
N THR A 222 -13.69 16.09 4.25
CA THR A 222 -15.09 16.53 4.45
C THR A 222 -16.07 15.37 4.54
N LYS A 223 -15.75 14.22 3.94
CA LYS A 223 -16.59 13.02 4.01
C LYS A 223 -16.34 12.29 5.34
N HIS A 224 -17.40 11.66 5.86
CA HIS A 224 -17.35 10.81 7.05
C HIS A 224 -18.09 9.50 6.78
N PRO A 225 -17.89 8.43 7.56
CA PRO A 225 -18.73 7.23 7.47
C PRO A 225 -20.23 7.59 7.55
N PRO A 226 -21.10 7.04 6.69
CA PRO A 226 -20.88 5.89 5.80
C PRO A 226 -20.37 6.23 4.38
N GLU A 227 -20.02 7.49 4.08
CA GLU A 227 -19.49 7.88 2.75
C GLU A 227 -18.03 7.44 2.55
N ILE A 228 -17.28 7.42 3.65
CA ILE A 228 -15.96 6.79 3.77
C ILE A 228 -16.13 5.30 4.02
N GLN A 229 -15.49 4.47 3.20
CA GLN A 229 -15.64 3.01 3.22
C GLN A 229 -14.30 2.32 2.94
N GLY A 230 -13.91 1.37 3.80
CA GLY A 230 -12.76 0.50 3.58
C GLY A 230 -13.10 -0.58 2.56
N SER A 231 -13.08 -0.26 1.27
CA SER A 231 -13.56 -1.13 0.19
C SER A 231 -12.42 -1.68 -0.67
N GLY A 232 -12.62 -2.82 -1.32
CA GLY A 232 -11.73 -3.37 -2.35
C GLY A 232 -11.58 -2.53 -3.62
N TYR A 233 -12.37 -1.47 -3.78
CA TYR A 233 -12.21 -0.51 -4.87
C TYR A 233 -11.11 0.51 -4.54
N VAL A 234 -10.07 0.60 -5.39
CA VAL A 234 -8.86 1.42 -5.19
C VAL A 234 -9.14 2.86 -4.76
N VAL A 235 -10.17 3.49 -5.32
CA VAL A 235 -10.55 4.87 -4.99
C VAL A 235 -11.02 4.96 -3.54
N LYS A 236 -11.87 4.02 -3.11
CA LYS A 236 -12.46 4.05 -1.78
C LYS A 236 -11.46 3.66 -0.70
N SER A 237 -10.59 2.68 -0.95
CA SER A 237 -9.51 2.34 0.01
C SER A 237 -8.52 3.48 0.18
N LEU A 238 -8.14 4.17 -0.92
CA LEU A 238 -7.27 5.34 -0.84
C LEU A 238 -7.92 6.50 -0.08
N GLU A 239 -9.19 6.80 -0.38
CA GLU A 239 -9.96 7.84 0.32
C GLU A 239 -10.09 7.54 1.82
N ALA A 240 -10.36 6.28 2.18
CA ALA A 240 -10.47 5.83 3.57
C ALA A 240 -9.14 5.88 4.33
N ALA A 241 -8.04 5.48 3.70
CA ALA A 241 -6.72 5.55 4.32
C ALA A 241 -6.29 7.00 4.57
N LEU A 242 -6.51 7.90 3.61
CA LEU A 242 -6.23 9.34 3.78
C LEU A 242 -7.13 9.97 4.84
N TRP A 243 -8.42 9.60 4.89
CA TRP A 243 -9.33 10.06 5.93
C TRP A 243 -8.88 9.64 7.34
N ALA A 244 -8.40 8.40 7.49
CA ALA A 244 -7.91 7.91 8.77
C ALA A 244 -6.59 8.58 9.18
N PHE A 245 -5.72 8.88 8.21
CA PHE A 245 -4.41 9.51 8.44
C PHE A 245 -4.47 11.04 8.68
N TYR A 246 -5.40 11.72 8.02
CA TYR A 246 -5.42 13.19 7.88
C TYR A 246 -5.36 13.96 9.21
N ASP A 247 -6.15 13.53 10.18
CA ASP A 247 -6.34 14.20 11.48
C ASP A 247 -5.84 13.38 12.67
N ALA A 248 -5.29 12.18 12.44
CA ALA A 248 -4.76 11.33 13.50
C ALA A 248 -3.59 11.99 14.24
N ALA A 249 -3.54 11.83 15.56
CA ALA A 249 -2.48 12.37 16.41
C ALA A 249 -1.20 11.54 16.35
N ASP A 250 -1.31 10.24 16.12
CA ASP A 250 -0.20 9.31 16.06
C ASP A 250 -0.46 8.13 15.11
N PHE A 251 0.56 7.28 14.97
CA PHE A 251 0.52 6.09 14.12
C PHE A 251 -0.62 5.14 14.53
N GLU A 252 -0.80 4.90 15.83
CA GLU A 252 -1.76 3.93 16.33
C GLU A 252 -3.19 4.39 16.06
N GLU A 253 -3.49 5.67 16.32
CA GLU A 253 -4.78 6.25 16.00
C GLU A 253 -5.11 6.11 14.50
N ALA A 254 -4.15 6.43 13.62
CA ALA A 254 -4.36 6.36 12.17
C ALA A 254 -4.70 4.93 11.71
N VAL A 255 -3.91 3.93 12.10
CA VAL A 255 -4.13 2.55 11.66
C VAL A 255 -5.33 1.91 12.32
N LEU A 256 -5.61 2.19 13.60
CA LEU A 256 -6.80 1.66 14.27
C LEU A 256 -8.07 2.29 13.69
N LYS A 257 -8.06 3.59 13.38
CA LYS A 257 -9.17 4.29 12.74
C LYS A 257 -9.47 3.70 11.36
N SER A 258 -8.45 3.31 10.59
CA SER A 258 -8.62 2.72 9.26
C SER A 258 -9.18 1.29 9.31
N VAL A 259 -8.62 0.40 10.15
CA VAL A 259 -9.06 -1.02 10.20
C VAL A 259 -10.45 -1.18 10.84
N ASN A 260 -10.86 -0.25 11.70
CA ASN A 260 -12.20 -0.27 12.31
C ASN A 260 -13.32 0.16 11.34
N LEU A 261 -12.99 0.56 10.10
CA LEU A 261 -13.98 0.67 9.03
C LEU A 261 -14.51 -0.69 8.57
N GLY A 262 -13.86 -1.80 8.93
CA GLY A 262 -14.27 -3.14 8.51
C GLY A 262 -14.16 -3.34 7.00
N ASP A 263 -15.04 -4.17 6.45
CA ASP A 263 -15.11 -4.53 5.04
C ASP A 263 -13.73 -5.03 4.54
N ASP A 264 -13.04 -4.31 3.66
CA ASP A 264 -11.66 -4.60 3.23
C ASP A 264 -10.67 -3.89 4.19
N ALA A 265 -10.62 -4.42 5.40
CA ALA A 265 -9.97 -3.79 6.55
C ALA A 265 -8.44 -3.92 6.54
N ASP A 266 -7.92 -5.06 6.07
CA ASP A 266 -6.49 -5.30 5.91
C ASP A 266 -5.89 -4.36 4.88
N THR A 267 -6.47 -4.23 3.68
CA THR A 267 -5.94 -3.31 2.68
C THR A 267 -6.06 -1.86 3.09
N THR A 268 -7.20 -1.48 3.66
CA THR A 268 -7.39 -0.12 4.18
C THR A 268 -6.38 0.18 5.29
N GLY A 269 -6.10 -0.80 6.15
CA GLY A 269 -5.03 -0.80 7.13
C GLY A 269 -3.65 -0.64 6.51
N ALA A 270 -3.28 -1.44 5.52
CA ALA A 270 -1.98 -1.43 4.86
C ALA A 270 -1.69 -0.11 4.15
N VAL A 271 -2.68 0.45 3.43
CA VAL A 271 -2.55 1.76 2.77
C VAL A 271 -2.40 2.88 3.80
N CYS A 272 -3.18 2.86 4.89
CA CYS A 272 -3.03 3.82 5.98
C CYS A 272 -1.68 3.68 6.69
N GLY A 273 -1.25 2.45 6.94
CA GLY A 273 0.02 2.11 7.58
C GLY A 273 1.24 2.58 6.81
N GLN A 274 1.17 2.61 5.48
CA GLN A 274 2.20 3.23 4.63
C GLN A 274 2.32 4.75 4.87
N LEU A 275 1.18 5.46 4.91
CA LEU A 275 1.13 6.91 5.19
C LEU A 275 1.65 7.21 6.59
N ALA A 276 1.06 6.55 7.59
CA ALA A 276 1.41 6.71 8.99
C ALA A 276 2.88 6.36 9.23
N GLY A 277 3.36 5.26 8.65
CA GLY A 277 4.75 4.85 8.74
C GLY A 277 5.71 5.82 8.07
N ALA A 278 5.37 6.38 6.91
CA ALA A 278 6.18 7.41 6.26
C ALA A 278 6.23 8.72 7.07
N PHE A 279 5.14 9.08 7.75
CA PHE A 279 5.03 10.33 8.52
C PHE A 279 5.62 10.26 9.94
N TRP A 280 5.35 9.19 10.69
CA TRP A 280 5.84 9.03 12.06
C TRP A 280 7.09 8.14 12.17
N GLY A 281 7.49 7.43 11.11
CA GLY A 281 8.69 6.59 11.11
C GLY A 281 8.58 5.33 11.99
N GLU A 282 9.54 4.42 11.83
CA GLU A 282 9.58 3.18 12.63
C GLU A 282 9.65 3.50 14.13
N SER A 283 10.41 4.51 14.51
CA SER A 283 10.65 4.87 15.91
C SER A 283 9.39 5.29 16.69
N GLN A 284 8.30 5.63 16.01
CA GLN A 284 7.02 6.00 16.64
C GLN A 284 5.92 4.93 16.47
N ILE A 285 6.21 3.81 15.82
CA ILE A 285 5.29 2.67 15.81
C ILE A 285 5.29 2.08 17.24
N PRO A 286 4.11 1.90 17.88
CA PRO A 286 4.03 1.36 19.22
C PRO A 286 4.79 0.04 19.36
N ASP A 287 5.55 -0.10 20.44
CA ASP A 287 6.41 -1.27 20.65
C ASP A 287 5.61 -2.59 20.62
N ALA A 288 4.37 -2.59 21.14
CA ALA A 288 3.50 -3.76 21.09
C ALA A 288 3.14 -4.18 19.65
N LEU A 289 2.89 -3.21 18.76
CA LEU A 289 2.59 -3.48 17.35
C LEU A 289 3.85 -3.90 16.59
N ARG A 290 5.00 -3.29 16.89
CA ARG A 290 6.27 -3.61 16.23
C ARG A 290 6.83 -4.97 16.65
N THR A 291 6.76 -5.30 17.94
CA THR A 291 7.26 -6.58 18.46
C THR A 291 6.29 -7.73 18.24
N GLY A 292 4.99 -7.44 18.17
CA GLY A 292 3.95 -8.43 17.87
C GLY A 292 3.80 -8.80 16.39
N LEU A 293 4.42 -8.05 15.47
CA LEU A 293 4.32 -8.30 14.03
C LEU A 293 5.08 -9.58 13.65
N ALA A 294 4.39 -10.50 12.96
CA ALA A 294 4.98 -11.76 12.53
C ALA A 294 6.02 -11.53 11.44
N ARG A 295 7.05 -12.39 11.43
CA ARG A 295 8.06 -12.47 10.35
C ARG A 295 8.75 -11.14 10.03
N MET A 296 9.05 -10.34 11.05
CA MET A 296 9.85 -9.11 10.96
C MET A 296 11.23 -9.35 10.28
N ASP A 297 11.76 -10.58 10.32
CA ASP A 297 12.95 -10.97 9.56
C ASP A 297 12.79 -10.79 8.05
N MET A 298 11.61 -11.13 7.49
CA MET A 298 11.31 -10.98 6.07
C MET A 298 11.22 -9.50 5.68
N ILE A 299 10.54 -8.70 6.51
CA ILE A 299 10.38 -7.25 6.30
C ILE A 299 11.74 -6.55 6.34
N ARG A 300 12.59 -6.88 7.31
CA ARG A 300 13.96 -6.35 7.39
C ARG A 300 14.81 -6.73 6.18
N LYS A 301 14.66 -7.94 5.66
CA LYS A 301 15.36 -8.37 4.44
C LYS A 301 14.91 -7.56 3.22
N ALA A 302 13.62 -7.26 3.10
CA ALA A 302 13.10 -6.38 2.05
C ALA A 302 13.63 -4.94 2.19
N LEU A 303 13.65 -4.38 3.39
CA LEU A 303 14.24 -3.06 3.67
C LEU A 303 15.72 -3.00 3.26
N GLN A 304 16.50 -4.03 3.61
CA GLN A 304 17.90 -4.14 3.20
C GLN A 304 18.05 -4.18 1.68
N ALA A 305 17.18 -4.91 0.97
CA ALA A 305 17.17 -4.98 -0.48
C ALA A 305 16.89 -3.61 -1.14
N LEU A 306 16.11 -2.76 -0.47
CA LEU A 306 15.81 -1.39 -0.91
C LEU A 306 16.91 -0.37 -0.55
N GLY A 307 17.95 -0.78 0.19
CA GLY A 307 19.07 0.08 0.60
C GLY A 307 18.88 0.78 1.94
N CYS A 308 17.89 0.37 2.75
CA CYS A 308 17.66 0.90 4.10
C CYS A 308 18.54 0.15 5.11
N GLN A 309 19.77 0.63 5.34
CA GLN A 309 20.70 0.12 6.37
C GLN A 309 21.19 1.24 7.28
#